data_AF-A0A5A7VNV0-F1
#
_entry.id   AF-A0A5A7VNV0-F1
#
_cell.length_a   1.000
_cell.length_b   1.000
_cell.length_c   1.000
_cell.angle_alpha   90.00
_cell.angle_beta   90.00
_cell.angle_gamma   90.00
#
_symmetry.space_group_name_H-M   'P 1'
#
loop_
_entity.id
_entity.type
_entity.pdbx_description
1 polymer ?
#
loop_
_entity_poly.entity_id
_entity_poly.type
_entity_poly.pdbx_seq_one_letter_code
_entity_poly.pdbx_strand_id
1 'polypeptide(L)'
;MTIRRSPLAGDAFTPGRIARGRAPARAWLLIAFALLVVIGGIAHAEHPTLSPAKTAAAANLVDIRSLVPDIAEDIKYAGSDNFVGAPVDGYLAPKCLLLRPVAEALARVEHELRAQHLRLKIWDCYRPARAVANFVRWARDLDDQRTKPKHYPTLDKSQLLGDYIAPVSGHSRGATVDLTLERCVAGDKPCEPLEMGTDFDYFGTRANTDTPGLTSRQRENRALLLGAMERGGFRNYPMEWWHYTFTPEPTPHTIYDVPVQ
;
A
#
# COMPACT_ATOMS: atom_id res chain seq x y z
N MET A 1 43.11 13.51 -48.92
CA MET A 1 43.85 13.15 -50.17
C MET A 1 43.53 11.67 -50.43
N THR A 2 42.43 11.38 -51.13
CA THR A 2 42.40 10.81 -52.50
C THR A 2 43.08 9.43 -52.55
N ILE A 3 42.52 8.30 -53.02
CA ILE A 3 41.78 8.04 -54.27
C ILE A 3 40.99 6.70 -54.16
N ARG A 4 39.75 6.74 -54.66
CA ARG A 4 38.87 5.74 -55.30
C ARG A 4 39.45 4.38 -55.77
N ARG A 5 38.60 3.34 -55.84
CA ARG A 5 37.89 2.87 -57.08
C ARG A 5 37.08 1.56 -56.89
N SER A 6 35.81 1.58 -57.31
CA SER A 6 35.00 0.44 -57.80
C SER A 6 35.34 0.13 -59.27
N PRO A 7 34.90 -1.02 -59.86
CA PRO A 7 33.70 -1.05 -60.73
C PRO A 7 32.88 -2.38 -60.62
N LEU A 8 31.54 -2.41 -60.65
CA LEU A 8 30.54 -2.35 -61.75
C LEU A 8 30.32 -3.64 -62.58
N ALA A 9 29.02 -3.84 -62.92
CA ALA A 9 28.38 -4.67 -63.95
C ALA A 9 28.00 -6.13 -63.58
N GLY A 10 26.82 -6.66 -63.92
CA GLY A 10 25.74 -6.15 -64.77
C GLY A 10 24.49 -7.05 -64.73
N ASP A 11 23.40 -6.50 -65.27
CA ASP A 11 22.05 -7.07 -65.34
C ASP A 11 21.84 -8.10 -66.48
N ALA A 12 20.70 -8.80 -66.41
CA ALA A 12 19.76 -9.13 -67.50
C ALA A 12 19.55 -10.61 -67.94
N PHE A 13 18.37 -11.14 -67.53
CA PHE A 13 17.23 -11.56 -68.38
C PHE A 13 17.23 -12.85 -69.26
N THR A 14 16.56 -13.91 -68.74
CA THR A 14 15.53 -14.83 -69.38
C THR A 14 15.85 -15.71 -70.62
N PRO A 15 14.92 -16.58 -71.12
CA PRO A 15 14.07 -17.62 -70.50
C PRO A 15 14.13 -18.99 -71.25
N GLY A 16 13.56 -20.07 -70.69
CA GLY A 16 13.38 -21.35 -71.41
C GLY A 16 12.27 -22.25 -70.83
N ARG A 17 11.33 -22.66 -71.69
CA ARG A 17 10.02 -23.28 -71.40
C ARG A 17 10.03 -24.82 -71.23
N ILE A 18 9.15 -25.30 -70.33
CA ILE A 18 8.13 -26.36 -70.45
C ILE A 18 8.56 -27.77 -70.95
N ALA A 19 8.37 -28.81 -70.11
CA ALA A 19 7.29 -29.82 -70.29
C ALA A 19 7.31 -30.99 -69.28
N ARG A 20 6.21 -31.10 -68.54
CA ARG A 20 5.42 -32.30 -68.18
C ARG A 20 6.14 -33.62 -67.84
N GLY A 21 6.07 -34.00 -66.56
CA GLY A 21 6.14 -35.39 -66.09
C GLY A 21 5.12 -35.62 -64.97
N ARG A 22 4.32 -36.69 -65.11
CA ARG A 22 3.12 -37.02 -64.32
C ARG A 22 3.43 -37.40 -62.86
N ALA A 23 2.51 -37.07 -61.94
CA ALA A 23 2.39 -37.66 -60.61
C ALA A 23 2.14 -39.18 -60.69
N PRO A 24 2.56 -39.99 -59.70
CA PRO A 24 1.79 -40.21 -58.46
C PRO A 24 2.73 -40.26 -57.23
N ALA A 25 2.37 -40.39 -55.97
CA ALA A 25 1.20 -40.95 -55.30
C ALA A 25 1.06 -40.28 -53.92
N ARG A 26 -0.16 -40.35 -53.40
CA ARG A 26 -0.61 -39.84 -52.11
C ARG A 26 0.26 -40.37 -50.94
N ALA A 27 0.88 -39.45 -50.20
CA ALA A 27 1.35 -39.70 -48.84
C ALA A 27 0.47 -38.89 -47.88
N TRP A 28 -0.28 -39.62 -47.06
CA TRP A 28 -1.09 -39.10 -45.99
C TRP A 28 -0.20 -38.54 -44.88
N LEU A 29 -0.29 -37.24 -44.61
CA LEU A 29 0.18 -36.65 -43.36
C LEU A 29 -1.00 -35.88 -42.76
N LEU A 30 -1.71 -36.57 -41.87
CA LEU A 30 -2.70 -35.97 -40.98
C LEU A 30 -1.96 -35.01 -40.04
N ILE A 31 -2.02 -33.71 -40.34
CA ILE A 31 -1.59 -32.67 -39.39
C ILE A 31 -2.70 -32.56 -38.34
N ALA A 32 -2.50 -33.21 -37.19
CA ALA A 32 -3.32 -32.97 -36.02
C ALA A 32 -3.02 -31.56 -35.49
N PHE A 33 -3.89 -30.59 -35.82
CA PHE A 33 -3.89 -29.29 -35.17
C PHE A 33 -4.39 -29.46 -33.73
N ALA A 34 -3.47 -29.59 -32.77
CA ALA A 34 -3.78 -29.42 -31.36
C ALA A 34 -4.03 -27.93 -31.10
N LEU A 35 -5.30 -27.52 -31.15
CA LEU A 35 -5.76 -26.22 -30.64
C LEU A 35 -5.69 -26.27 -29.10
N LEU A 36 -4.51 -25.96 -28.56
CA LEU A 36 -4.35 -25.63 -27.16
C LEU A 36 -5.00 -24.26 -26.92
N VAL A 37 -6.28 -24.30 -26.57
CA VAL A 37 -6.97 -23.14 -26.00
C VAL A 37 -6.36 -22.91 -24.62
N VAL A 38 -5.35 -22.05 -24.54
CA VAL A 38 -4.94 -21.44 -23.28
C VAL A 38 -6.05 -20.47 -22.91
N ILE A 39 -7.06 -20.95 -22.17
CA ILE A 39 -7.95 -20.06 -21.43
C ILE A 39 -7.08 -19.46 -20.33
N GLY A 40 -6.41 -18.36 -20.64
CA GLY A 40 -5.80 -17.51 -19.64
C GLY A 40 -6.92 -17.06 -18.71
N GLY A 41 -6.96 -17.63 -17.51
CA GLY A 41 -7.80 -17.12 -16.46
C GLY A 41 -7.39 -15.69 -16.19
N ILE A 42 -8.19 -14.74 -16.68
CA ILE A 42 -8.11 -13.36 -16.20
C ILE A 42 -8.46 -13.46 -14.72
N ALA A 43 -7.45 -13.39 -13.85
CA ALA A 43 -7.64 -13.18 -12.43
C ALA A 43 -8.42 -11.87 -12.29
N HIS A 44 -9.74 -11.97 -12.16
CA HIS A 44 -10.55 -10.83 -11.77
C HIS A 44 -10.08 -10.45 -10.37
N ALA A 45 -9.70 -9.19 -10.18
CA ALA A 45 -9.46 -8.66 -8.84
C ALA A 45 -10.77 -8.83 -8.05
N GLU A 46 -10.82 -9.84 -7.20
CA GLU A 46 -12.03 -10.19 -6.47
C GLU A 46 -12.34 -9.03 -5.51
N HIS A 47 -13.49 -8.39 -5.70
CA HIS A 47 -13.92 -7.30 -4.83
C HIS A 47 -14.00 -7.82 -3.38
N PRO A 48 -13.49 -7.08 -2.39
CA PRO A 48 -13.51 -7.54 -1.02
C PRO A 48 -14.95 -7.74 -0.55
N THR A 49 -15.17 -8.82 0.18
CA THR A 49 -16.46 -9.14 0.79
C THR A 49 -16.60 -8.41 2.12
N LEU A 50 -17.74 -7.76 2.35
CA LEU A 50 -18.05 -7.14 3.63
C LEU A 50 -18.44 -8.21 4.65
N SER A 51 -17.75 -8.23 5.79
CA SER A 51 -18.04 -9.12 6.91
C SER A 51 -19.43 -8.85 7.51
N PRO A 52 -20.19 -9.89 7.91
CA PRO A 52 -21.47 -9.71 8.62
C PRO A 52 -21.29 -9.25 10.07
N ALA A 53 -20.06 -9.27 10.61
CA ALA A 53 -19.76 -8.88 11.99
C ALA A 53 -20.28 -7.47 12.30
N LYS A 54 -20.84 -7.31 13.51
CA LYS A 54 -21.40 -6.03 13.99
C LYS A 54 -20.66 -5.45 15.19
N THR A 55 -19.71 -6.20 15.75
CA THR A 55 -18.88 -5.78 16.89
C THR A 55 -17.42 -6.15 16.63
N ALA A 56 -16.49 -5.44 17.28
CA ALA A 56 -15.06 -5.76 17.22
C ALA A 56 -14.78 -7.22 17.64
N ALA A 57 -15.43 -7.68 18.71
CA ALA A 57 -15.32 -9.07 19.18
C ALA A 57 -15.78 -10.09 18.12
N ALA A 58 -16.92 -9.84 17.47
CA ALA A 58 -17.42 -10.73 16.40
C ALA A 58 -16.52 -10.70 15.15
N ALA A 59 -15.77 -9.62 14.93
CA ALA A 59 -14.76 -9.49 13.89
C ALA A 59 -13.37 -10.03 14.30
N ASN A 60 -13.22 -10.57 15.52
CA ASN A 60 -11.93 -10.97 16.11
C ASN A 60 -10.88 -9.83 16.10
N LEU A 61 -11.36 -8.60 16.23
CA LEU A 61 -10.54 -7.40 16.41
C LEU A 61 -10.28 -7.20 17.91
N VAL A 62 -9.03 -6.93 18.25
CA VAL A 62 -8.57 -6.71 19.62
C VAL A 62 -7.89 -5.34 19.72
N ASP A 63 -8.04 -4.70 20.87
CA ASP A 63 -7.32 -3.48 21.20
C ASP A 63 -5.85 -3.81 21.49
N ILE A 64 -4.91 -3.13 20.82
CA ILE A 64 -3.47 -3.33 21.03
C ILE A 64 -3.05 -3.08 22.49
N ARG A 65 -3.76 -2.19 23.21
CA ARG A 65 -3.49 -1.92 24.63
C ARG A 65 -3.82 -3.08 25.56
N SER A 66 -4.57 -4.07 25.09
CA SER A 66 -4.72 -5.34 25.83
C SER A 66 -3.44 -6.18 25.86
N LEU A 67 -2.49 -5.93 24.93
CA LEU A 67 -1.20 -6.60 24.84
C LEU A 67 -0.04 -5.69 25.27
N VAL A 68 -0.11 -4.39 24.94
CA VAL A 68 0.87 -3.38 25.35
C VAL A 68 0.15 -2.17 25.97
N PRO A 69 -0.14 -2.19 27.28
CA PRO A 69 -1.00 -1.19 27.93
C PRO A 69 -0.52 0.26 27.79
N ASP A 70 0.79 0.47 27.69
CA ASP A 70 1.42 1.79 27.64
C ASP A 70 1.78 2.23 26.21
N ILE A 71 1.41 1.48 25.15
CA ILE A 71 1.73 1.85 23.76
C ILE A 71 1.17 3.23 23.40
N ALA A 72 2.00 4.03 22.73
CA ALA A 72 1.64 5.38 22.36
C ALA A 72 0.63 5.35 21.21
N GLU A 73 -0.51 6.02 21.41
CA GLU A 73 -1.55 6.15 20.41
C GLU A 73 -1.92 7.63 20.28
N ASP A 74 -2.12 8.05 19.05
CA ASP A 74 -2.68 9.34 18.67
C ASP A 74 -3.62 9.06 17.50
N ILE A 75 -4.72 8.36 17.77
CA ILE A 75 -5.64 7.84 16.75
C ILE A 75 -6.32 9.02 16.03
N LYS A 76 -5.72 9.46 14.92
CA LYS A 76 -5.99 10.76 14.29
C LYS A 76 -7.43 10.91 13.83
N TYR A 77 -8.01 9.81 13.36
CA TYR A 77 -9.37 9.78 12.83
C TYR A 77 -10.47 9.79 13.90
N ALA A 78 -10.13 9.58 15.17
CA ALA A 78 -11.05 9.82 16.28
C ALA A 78 -11.15 11.30 16.68
N GLY A 79 -10.17 12.12 16.27
CA GLY A 79 -10.12 13.57 16.51
C GLY A 79 -10.30 14.39 15.24
N SER A 80 -9.98 15.68 15.30
CA SER A 80 -10.02 16.61 14.15
C SER A 80 -8.65 16.88 13.53
N ASP A 81 -7.56 16.38 14.11
CA ASP A 81 -6.20 16.54 13.57
C ASP A 81 -5.89 15.49 12.49
N ASN A 82 -6.63 15.56 11.39
CA ASN A 82 -6.48 14.71 10.22
C ASN A 82 -6.90 15.48 8.95
N PHE A 83 -6.70 14.90 7.77
CA PHE A 83 -7.00 15.60 6.51
C PHE A 83 -8.48 15.94 6.30
N VAL A 84 -9.42 15.26 6.96
CA VAL A 84 -10.85 15.62 6.91
C VAL A 84 -11.13 16.85 7.78
N GLY A 85 -10.31 17.09 8.82
CA GLY A 85 -10.47 18.21 9.74
C GLY A 85 -11.60 18.03 10.76
N ALA A 86 -12.08 16.80 10.93
CA ALA A 86 -13.14 16.40 11.87
C ALA A 86 -12.99 14.90 12.23
N PRO A 87 -13.63 14.43 13.32
CA PRO A 87 -13.75 13.00 13.59
C PRO A 87 -14.39 12.27 12.41
N VAL A 88 -13.81 11.13 12.04
CA VAL A 88 -14.18 10.35 10.87
C VAL A 88 -15.25 9.35 11.24
N ASP A 89 -16.23 9.14 10.36
CA ASP A 89 -17.31 8.19 10.57
C ASP A 89 -16.81 6.81 11.03
N GLY A 90 -17.37 6.29 12.12
CA GLY A 90 -17.02 4.98 12.67
C GLY A 90 -15.92 4.99 13.73
N TYR A 91 -15.17 6.09 13.90
CA TYR A 91 -14.28 6.28 15.04
C TYR A 91 -15.04 6.91 16.21
N LEU A 92 -15.47 6.08 17.16
CA LEU A 92 -16.18 6.50 18.37
C LEU A 92 -15.27 6.56 19.61
N ALA A 93 -14.07 5.99 19.51
CA ALA A 93 -13.03 6.04 20.52
C ALA A 93 -11.64 6.08 19.86
N PRO A 94 -10.63 6.69 20.51
CA PRO A 94 -9.25 6.68 20.04
C PRO A 94 -8.56 5.36 20.43
N LYS A 95 -8.88 4.27 19.72
CA LYS A 95 -8.31 2.93 19.95
C LYS A 95 -7.71 2.35 18.67
N CYS A 96 -6.56 1.69 18.78
CA CYS A 96 -6.04 0.84 17.73
C CYS A 96 -6.61 -0.57 17.86
N LEU A 97 -7.55 -0.92 16.97
CA LEU A 97 -8.06 -2.29 16.84
C LEU A 97 -7.33 -3.02 15.71
N LEU A 98 -6.97 -4.28 15.92
CA LEU A 98 -6.30 -5.13 14.92
C LEU A 98 -6.83 -6.55 15.00
N LEU A 99 -6.72 -7.34 13.94
CA LEU A 99 -6.90 -8.79 14.05
C LEU A 99 -5.87 -9.34 15.04
N ARG A 100 -6.30 -10.25 15.91
CA ARG A 100 -5.44 -10.81 16.98
C ARG A 100 -3.99 -11.16 16.57
N PRO A 101 -3.73 -11.97 15.51
CA PRO A 101 -2.35 -12.31 15.13
C PRO A 101 -1.52 -11.08 14.72
N VAL A 102 -2.16 -10.04 14.20
CA VAL A 102 -1.53 -8.79 13.80
C VAL A 102 -1.18 -7.94 15.03
N ALA A 103 -2.09 -7.87 16.01
CA ALA A 103 -1.82 -7.20 17.29
C ALA A 103 -0.65 -7.87 18.04
N GLU A 104 -0.61 -9.20 18.06
CA GLU A 104 0.48 -9.97 18.66
C GLU A 104 1.82 -9.74 17.95
N ALA A 105 1.80 -9.62 16.62
CA ALA A 105 3.00 -9.27 15.84
C ALA A 105 3.49 -7.85 16.15
N LEU A 106 2.58 -6.88 16.18
CA LEU A 106 2.91 -5.49 16.50
C LEU A 106 3.46 -5.35 17.92
N ALA A 107 2.87 -6.06 18.88
CA ALA A 107 3.37 -6.11 20.26
C ALA A 107 4.82 -6.61 20.33
N ARG A 108 5.18 -7.64 19.56
CA ARG A 108 6.58 -8.12 19.47
C ARG A 108 7.51 -7.03 18.94
N VAL A 109 7.13 -6.31 17.89
CA VAL A 109 7.92 -5.20 17.33
C VAL A 109 8.14 -4.11 18.39
N GLU A 110 7.09 -3.68 19.08
CA GLU A 110 7.17 -2.71 20.18
C GLU A 110 8.13 -3.18 21.29
N HIS A 111 8.05 -4.44 21.71
CA HIS A 111 8.94 -4.99 22.73
C HIS A 111 10.41 -5.01 22.29
N GLU A 112 10.70 -5.38 21.04
CA GLU A 112 12.07 -5.39 20.49
C GLU A 112 12.66 -3.98 20.41
N LEU A 113 11.87 -2.98 20.04
CA LEU A 113 12.30 -1.58 19.91
C LEU A 113 12.72 -0.97 21.25
N ARG A 114 12.11 -1.40 22.36
CA ARG A 114 12.42 -0.87 23.71
C ARG A 114 13.88 -1.08 24.11
N ALA A 115 14.51 -2.17 23.66
CA ALA A 115 15.93 -2.43 23.91
C ALA A 115 16.85 -1.36 23.27
N GLN A 116 16.33 -0.57 22.33
CA GLN A 116 17.03 0.49 21.62
C GLN A 116 16.56 1.89 22.04
N HIS A 117 15.83 1.98 23.16
CA HIS A 117 15.18 3.21 23.62
C HIS A 117 14.22 3.81 22.59
N LEU A 118 13.61 2.94 21.78
CA LEU A 118 12.60 3.28 20.79
C LEU A 118 11.26 2.67 21.17
N ARG A 119 10.19 3.32 20.75
CA ARG A 119 8.81 2.83 20.90
C ARG A 119 8.00 3.17 19.66
N LEU A 120 6.91 2.45 19.43
CA LEU A 120 5.92 2.74 18.40
C LEU A 120 4.94 3.80 18.89
N LYS A 121 4.56 4.69 17.96
CA LYS A 121 3.39 5.55 18.09
C LYS A 121 2.45 5.34 16.93
N ILE A 122 1.21 5.01 17.25
CA ILE A 122 0.19 4.58 16.30
C ILE A 122 -0.77 5.73 15.99
N TRP A 123 -1.05 5.94 14.70
CA TRP A 123 -2.01 6.94 14.21
C TRP A 123 -3.29 6.32 13.66
N ASP A 124 -3.22 5.14 13.06
CA ASP A 124 -4.39 4.38 12.65
C ASP A 124 -4.13 2.86 12.57
N CYS A 125 -5.18 2.07 12.74
CA CYS A 125 -5.15 0.61 12.65
C CYS A 125 -6.34 0.12 11.83
N TYR A 126 -7.19 -0.76 12.37
CA TYR A 126 -8.45 -1.08 11.73
C TYR A 126 -9.28 0.19 11.44
N ARG A 127 -9.65 0.35 10.17
CA ARG A 127 -10.46 1.47 9.66
C ARG A 127 -11.79 0.94 9.13
N PRO A 128 -12.94 1.28 9.74
CA PRO A 128 -14.24 0.83 9.26
C PRO A 128 -14.50 1.22 7.81
N ALA A 129 -15.20 0.37 7.04
CA ALA A 129 -15.52 0.70 5.65
C ALA A 129 -16.30 2.04 5.51
N ARG A 130 -17.12 2.41 6.50
CA ARG A 130 -17.79 3.72 6.56
C ARG A 130 -16.81 4.90 6.70
N ALA A 131 -15.66 4.73 7.33
CA ALA A 131 -14.62 5.75 7.42
C ALA A 131 -14.00 6.00 6.04
N VAL A 132 -13.75 4.93 5.27
CA VAL A 132 -13.29 5.04 3.87
C VAL A 132 -14.35 5.75 3.03
N ALA A 133 -15.63 5.42 3.20
CA ALA A 133 -16.72 6.13 2.53
C ALA A 133 -16.77 7.62 2.92
N ASN A 134 -16.47 7.98 4.17
CA ASN A 134 -16.34 9.37 4.60
C ASN A 134 -15.17 10.07 3.91
N PHE A 135 -14.00 9.42 3.78
CA PHE A 135 -12.86 9.96 3.03
C PHE A 135 -13.21 10.23 1.57
N VAL A 136 -13.92 9.30 0.92
CA VAL A 136 -14.37 9.49 -0.46
C VAL A 136 -15.36 10.65 -0.58
N ARG A 137 -16.31 10.81 0.35
CA ARG A 137 -17.22 11.97 0.35
C ARG A 137 -16.47 13.28 0.54
N TRP A 138 -15.53 13.33 1.49
CA TRP A 138 -14.69 14.50 1.72
C TRP A 138 -13.84 14.85 0.49
N ALA A 139 -13.24 13.86 -0.17
CA ALA A 139 -12.40 14.08 -1.35
C ALA A 139 -13.21 14.63 -2.54
N ARG A 140 -14.51 14.32 -2.62
CA ARG A 140 -15.43 14.83 -3.66
C ARG A 140 -15.92 16.26 -3.39
N ASP A 141 -15.88 16.70 -2.14
CA ASP A 141 -16.18 18.08 -1.78
C ASP A 141 -14.96 18.96 -2.08
N LEU A 142 -14.90 19.50 -3.30
CA LEU A 142 -13.77 20.30 -3.76
C LEU A 142 -13.73 21.71 -3.12
N ASP A 143 -14.81 22.16 -2.49
CA ASP A 143 -14.88 23.47 -1.84
C ASP A 143 -14.20 23.45 -0.46
N ASP A 144 -14.21 22.30 0.21
CA ASP A 144 -13.51 22.14 1.48
C ASP A 144 -11.98 22.03 1.30
N GLN A 145 -11.30 23.15 1.43
CA GLN A 145 -9.83 23.27 1.33
C GLN A 145 -9.15 23.50 2.68
N ARG A 146 -9.87 23.36 3.80
CA ARG A 146 -9.42 23.84 5.11
C ARG A 146 -8.10 23.22 5.59
N THR A 147 -7.87 21.95 5.24
CA THR A 147 -6.70 21.15 5.66
C THR A 147 -5.58 21.11 4.61
N LYS A 148 -5.81 21.71 3.42
CA LYS A 148 -4.85 21.73 2.31
C LYS A 148 -3.44 22.16 2.70
N PRO A 149 -3.22 23.27 3.45
CA PRO A 149 -1.88 23.74 3.74
C PRO A 149 -1.01 22.72 4.49
N LYS A 150 -1.63 21.83 5.27
CA LYS A 150 -0.93 20.79 6.04
C LYS A 150 -0.80 19.48 5.27
N HIS A 151 -1.91 19.00 4.69
CA HIS A 151 -1.99 17.63 4.20
C HIS A 151 -1.69 17.49 2.71
N TYR A 152 -1.99 18.49 1.88
CA TYR A 152 -1.81 18.39 0.42
C TYR A 152 -1.46 19.75 -0.20
N PRO A 153 -0.43 20.45 0.32
CA PRO A 153 -0.17 21.86 -0.01
C PRO A 153 0.13 22.08 -1.49
N THR A 154 0.67 21.08 -2.18
CA THR A 154 1.10 21.15 -3.58
C THR A 154 0.16 20.47 -4.56
N LEU A 155 -0.96 19.91 -4.09
CA LEU A 155 -1.91 19.16 -4.93
C LEU A 155 -3.23 19.92 -5.06
N ASP A 156 -3.88 19.75 -6.20
CA ASP A 156 -5.30 20.03 -6.30
C ASP A 156 -6.11 18.92 -5.63
N LYS A 157 -7.19 19.26 -4.91
CA LYS A 157 -7.97 18.26 -4.17
C LYS A 157 -8.59 17.20 -5.10
N SER A 158 -8.87 17.56 -6.35
CA SER A 158 -9.37 16.61 -7.37
C SER A 158 -8.39 15.47 -7.68
N GLN A 159 -7.10 15.62 -7.33
CA GLN A 159 -6.07 14.59 -7.51
C GLN A 159 -6.02 13.59 -6.35
N LEU A 160 -6.69 13.85 -5.22
CA LEU A 160 -6.58 12.99 -4.05
C LEU A 160 -7.30 11.65 -4.24
N LEU A 161 -8.45 11.66 -4.91
CA LEU A 161 -9.19 10.42 -5.18
C LEU A 161 -8.51 9.65 -6.31
N GLY A 162 -8.16 8.38 -6.05
CA GLY A 162 -7.43 7.52 -6.99
C GLY A 162 -5.97 7.36 -6.59
N ASP A 163 -5.22 8.46 -6.53
CA ASP A 163 -3.77 8.42 -6.28
C ASP A 163 -3.44 8.25 -4.79
N TYR A 164 -4.22 8.87 -3.89
CA TYR A 164 -3.95 8.88 -2.44
C TYR A 164 -5.10 8.31 -1.61
N ILE A 165 -6.34 8.52 -2.05
CA ILE A 165 -7.56 8.01 -1.41
C ILE A 165 -8.20 6.97 -2.32
N ALA A 166 -8.22 5.73 -1.86
CA ALA A 166 -8.89 4.63 -2.52
C ALA A 166 -10.29 4.37 -1.93
N PRO A 167 -11.27 3.91 -2.74
CA PRO A 167 -12.60 3.55 -2.25
C PRO A 167 -12.62 2.27 -1.39
N VAL A 168 -11.50 1.54 -1.36
CA VAL A 168 -11.27 0.35 -0.55
C VAL A 168 -9.89 0.50 0.09
N SER A 169 -9.78 0.22 1.39
CA SER A 169 -8.52 0.35 2.13
C SER A 169 -8.08 -0.99 2.74
N GLY A 170 -6.77 -1.22 2.76
CA GLY A 170 -6.15 -2.33 3.49
C GLY A 170 -6.50 -2.32 4.97
N HIS A 171 -6.60 -1.13 5.58
CA HIS A 171 -7.01 -0.95 6.97
C HIS A 171 -8.37 -1.55 7.30
N SER A 172 -9.30 -1.59 6.34
CA SER A 172 -10.60 -2.20 6.55
C SER A 172 -10.55 -3.72 6.69
N ARG A 173 -9.40 -4.35 6.44
CA ARG A 173 -9.16 -5.79 6.66
C ARG A 173 -8.56 -6.11 8.03
N GLY A 174 -8.29 -5.08 8.86
CA GLY A 174 -7.80 -5.24 10.23
C GLY A 174 -6.35 -5.74 10.35
N ALA A 175 -5.59 -5.68 9.26
CA ALA A 175 -4.21 -6.15 9.17
C ALA A 175 -3.19 -5.06 8.82
N THR A 176 -3.61 -3.80 8.80
CA THR A 176 -2.80 -2.66 8.40
C THR A 176 -2.72 -1.64 9.52
N VAL A 177 -1.58 -0.98 9.65
CA VAL A 177 -1.29 0.01 10.68
C VAL A 177 -0.50 1.18 10.08
N ASP A 178 -0.83 2.39 10.53
CA ASP A 178 -0.10 3.62 10.27
C ASP A 178 0.60 4.08 11.55
N LEU A 179 1.93 4.19 11.52
CA LEU A 179 2.71 4.46 12.73
C LEU A 179 4.07 5.13 12.46
N THR A 180 4.69 5.59 13.54
CA THR A 180 6.08 6.07 13.56
C THR A 180 6.85 5.49 14.74
N LEU A 181 8.13 5.82 14.82
CA LEU A 181 8.98 5.59 15.98
C LEU A 181 9.03 6.85 16.86
N GLU A 182 9.06 6.65 18.16
CA GLU A 182 9.44 7.66 19.16
C GLU A 182 10.72 7.21 19.87
N ARG A 183 11.53 8.18 20.31
CA ARG A 183 12.70 7.96 21.16
C ARG A 183 12.36 8.31 22.60
N CYS A 184 12.62 7.37 23.50
CA CYS A 184 12.37 7.51 24.93
C CYS A 184 13.69 7.54 25.68
N VAL A 185 14.16 8.73 26.05
CA VAL A 185 15.36 8.89 26.89
C VAL A 185 15.05 8.56 28.35
N ALA A 186 16.05 8.11 29.11
CA ALA A 186 15.88 7.85 30.54
C ALA A 186 15.49 9.13 31.32
N GLY A 187 14.65 8.96 32.35
CA GLY A 187 14.10 10.04 33.17
C GLY A 187 12.64 10.36 32.85
N ASP A 188 12.09 11.41 33.46
CA ASP A 188 10.66 11.79 33.35
C ASP A 188 10.33 12.58 32.06
N LYS A 189 11.18 12.50 31.03
CA LYS A 189 10.94 13.20 29.76
C LYS A 189 9.97 12.39 28.90
N PRO A 190 9.01 13.05 28.22
CA PRO A 190 8.15 12.37 27.27
C PRO A 190 8.99 11.80 26.13
N CYS A 191 8.53 10.69 25.55
CA CYS A 191 9.09 10.18 24.31
C CYS A 191 8.83 11.19 23.18
N GLU A 192 9.78 11.33 22.26
CA GLU A 192 9.69 12.26 21.14
C GLU A 192 9.65 11.50 19.81
N PRO A 193 8.67 11.76 18.92
CA PRO A 193 8.66 11.21 17.57
C PRO A 193 9.97 11.46 16.82
N LEU A 194 10.41 10.47 16.06
CA LEU A 194 11.53 10.63 15.16
C LEU A 194 11.11 11.49 13.95
N GLU A 195 12.03 12.34 13.49
CA GLU A 195 11.85 13.16 12.30
C GLU A 195 11.85 12.29 11.03
N MET A 196 10.69 12.17 10.38
CA MET A 196 10.51 11.34 9.18
C MET A 196 10.43 12.15 7.89
N GLY A 197 10.48 13.47 7.97
CA GLY A 197 10.56 14.40 6.82
C GLY A 197 9.21 14.87 6.26
N THR A 198 8.11 14.23 6.65
CA THR A 198 6.73 14.71 6.51
C THR A 198 5.96 14.32 7.76
N ASP A 199 4.84 14.99 7.99
CA ASP A 199 3.83 14.50 8.94
C ASP A 199 3.08 13.28 8.37
N PHE A 200 2.32 12.62 9.23
CA PHE A 200 1.30 11.64 8.86
C PHE A 200 0.22 12.27 7.97
N ASP A 201 -0.35 11.48 7.06
CA ASP A 201 -1.35 11.92 6.07
C ASP A 201 -0.86 13.11 5.20
N TYR A 202 0.45 13.18 4.92
CA TYR A 202 0.97 14.07 3.91
C TYR A 202 0.77 13.45 2.52
N PHE A 203 -0.17 13.97 1.75
CA PHE A 203 -0.40 13.58 0.37
C PHE A 203 0.60 14.27 -0.56
N GLY A 204 1.63 13.51 -0.95
CA GLY A 204 2.61 13.93 -1.93
C GLY A 204 3.80 12.98 -1.95
N THR A 205 4.58 12.99 -3.02
CA THR A 205 5.70 12.05 -3.21
C THR A 205 6.79 12.11 -2.13
N ARG A 206 6.84 13.20 -1.35
CA ARG A 206 7.72 13.32 -0.17
C ARG A 206 7.36 12.32 0.95
N ALA A 207 6.14 11.79 0.96
CA ALA A 207 5.72 10.71 1.85
C ALA A 207 6.20 9.34 1.37
N ASN A 208 6.56 9.16 0.10
CA ASN A 208 7.08 7.90 -0.43
C ASN A 208 8.31 7.49 0.37
N THR A 209 8.38 6.21 0.77
CA THR A 209 9.39 5.67 1.69
C THR A 209 10.81 6.01 1.24
N ASP A 210 11.11 5.78 -0.04
CA ASP A 210 12.41 6.03 -0.67
C ASP A 210 12.44 7.32 -1.51
N THR A 211 11.82 8.39 -1.03
CA THR A 211 11.86 9.69 -1.73
C THR A 211 13.28 10.29 -1.73
N PRO A 212 13.73 10.89 -2.84
CA PRO A 212 14.94 11.70 -2.83
C PRO A 212 14.75 12.98 -1.99
N GLY A 213 15.86 13.62 -1.61
CA GLY A 213 15.85 14.91 -0.92
C GLY A 213 15.63 14.85 0.59
N LEU A 214 15.53 13.65 1.19
CA LEU A 214 15.57 13.49 2.64
C LEU A 214 16.95 13.89 3.20
N THR A 215 16.99 14.30 4.46
CA THR A 215 18.25 14.36 5.22
C THR A 215 18.74 12.95 5.55
N SER A 216 20.03 12.79 5.89
CA SER A 216 20.56 11.47 6.32
C SER A 216 19.82 10.93 7.53
N ARG A 217 19.52 11.78 8.52
CA ARG A 217 18.75 11.40 9.71
C ARG A 217 17.34 10.92 9.37
N GLN A 218 16.63 11.58 8.45
CA GLN A 218 15.29 11.14 8.01
C GLN A 218 15.33 9.80 7.29
N ARG A 219 16.32 9.58 6.41
CA ARG A 219 16.52 8.27 5.76
C ARG A 219 16.80 7.17 6.78
N GLU A 220 17.70 7.42 7.74
CA GLU A 220 18.02 6.48 8.81
C GLU A 220 16.78 6.16 9.66
N ASN A 221 15.99 7.16 10.05
CA ASN A 221 14.77 6.95 10.83
C ASN A 221 13.73 6.11 10.07
N ARG A 222 13.51 6.38 8.78
CA ARG A 222 12.61 5.58 7.94
C ARG A 222 13.14 4.15 7.75
N ALA A 223 14.45 3.97 7.57
CA ALA A 223 15.06 2.65 7.45
C ALA A 223 14.98 1.85 8.76
N LEU A 224 15.12 2.51 9.91
CA LEU A 224 14.91 1.90 11.23
C LEU A 224 13.48 1.39 11.38
N LEU A 225 12.50 2.23 11.03
CA LEU A 225 11.09 1.87 11.10
C LEU A 225 10.79 0.69 10.14
N LEU A 226 11.19 0.83 8.87
CA LEU A 226 11.02 -0.21 7.86
C LEU A 226 11.60 -1.55 8.32
N GLY A 227 12.85 -1.57 8.76
CA GLY A 227 13.50 -2.80 9.20
C GLY A 227 12.84 -3.42 10.44
N ALA A 228 12.37 -2.60 11.39
CA ALA A 228 11.64 -3.10 12.57
C ALA A 228 10.32 -3.75 12.20
N MET A 229 9.53 -3.08 11.35
CA MET A 229 8.25 -3.59 10.89
C MET A 229 8.40 -4.85 10.03
N GLU A 230 9.41 -4.91 9.15
CA GLU A 230 9.68 -6.10 8.33
C GLU A 230 10.06 -7.34 9.14
N ARG A 231 10.88 -7.19 10.20
CA ARG A 231 11.16 -8.29 11.13
C ARG A 231 9.91 -8.78 11.86
N GLY A 232 8.96 -7.88 12.11
CA GLY A 232 7.65 -8.19 12.66
C GLY A 232 6.67 -8.88 11.69
N GLY A 233 7.05 -9.07 10.43
CA GLY A 233 6.20 -9.68 9.39
C GLY A 233 5.33 -8.68 8.64
N PHE A 234 5.56 -7.38 8.78
CA PHE A 234 4.85 -6.34 8.06
C PHE A 234 5.56 -5.94 6.77
N ARG A 235 4.80 -5.46 5.78
CA ARG A 235 5.31 -4.91 4.53
C ARG A 235 4.89 -3.45 4.40
N ASN A 236 5.84 -2.60 4.09
CA ASN A 236 5.58 -1.19 3.82
C ASN A 236 4.84 -1.00 2.50
N TYR A 237 3.95 -0.02 2.45
CA TYR A 237 3.45 0.54 1.20
C TYR A 237 4.40 1.64 0.72
N PRO A 238 5.03 1.51 -0.47
CA PRO A 238 6.13 2.41 -0.87
C PRO A 238 5.77 3.90 -0.99
N MET A 239 4.48 4.24 -1.14
CA MET A 239 4.03 5.62 -1.28
C MET A 239 3.78 6.32 0.07
N GLU A 240 3.79 5.58 1.18
CA GLU A 240 3.55 6.12 2.52
C GLU A 240 4.52 5.48 3.52
N TRP A 241 5.50 6.25 4.00
CA TRP A 241 6.54 5.73 4.89
C TRP A 241 6.02 5.19 6.22
N TRP A 242 4.83 5.61 6.66
CA TRP A 242 4.19 5.21 7.91
C TRP A 242 3.31 3.95 7.78
N HIS A 243 3.00 3.50 6.55
CA HIS A 243 1.95 2.52 6.29
C HIS A 243 2.50 1.10 6.14
N TYR A 244 1.94 0.17 6.92
CA TYR A 244 2.42 -1.21 6.99
C TYR A 244 1.27 -2.21 7.05
N THR A 245 1.32 -3.25 6.21
CA THR A 245 0.35 -4.36 6.23
C THR A 245 1.03 -5.67 6.63
N PHE A 246 0.43 -6.41 7.56
CA PHE A 246 0.93 -7.72 8.00
C PHE A 246 0.81 -8.77 6.89
N THR A 247 1.86 -9.55 6.66
CA THR A 247 1.90 -10.53 5.56
C THR A 247 2.28 -11.95 6.03
N PRO A 248 1.55 -12.99 5.58
CA PRO A 248 0.28 -12.91 4.84
C PRO A 248 -0.84 -12.31 5.70
N GLU A 249 -1.76 -11.57 5.07
CA GLU A 249 -2.93 -11.04 5.78
C GLU A 249 -3.84 -12.21 6.22
N PRO A 250 -4.41 -12.17 7.43
CA PRO A 250 -5.27 -13.27 7.89
C PRO A 250 -6.57 -13.40 7.08
N THR A 251 -7.13 -12.28 6.62
CA THR A 251 -8.38 -12.24 5.83
C THR A 251 -8.26 -11.26 4.64
N PRO A 252 -7.45 -11.58 3.61
CA PRO A 252 -7.08 -10.62 2.56
C PRO A 252 -8.24 -10.16 1.69
N HIS A 253 -9.36 -10.90 1.66
CA HIS A 253 -10.56 -10.61 0.87
C HIS A 253 -11.75 -10.16 1.72
N THR A 254 -11.57 -9.92 3.03
CA THR A 254 -12.66 -9.54 3.93
C THR A 254 -12.42 -8.16 4.52
N ILE A 255 -13.34 -7.23 4.27
CA ILE A 255 -13.39 -5.93 4.93
C ILE A 255 -14.45 -5.92 6.04
N TYR A 256 -14.25 -5.09 7.06
CA TYR A 256 -15.15 -4.97 8.20
C TYR A 256 -15.71 -3.55 8.31
N ASP A 257 -16.94 -3.42 8.81
CA ASP A 257 -17.59 -2.12 9.08
C ASP A 257 -18.20 -2.07 10.49
N VAL A 258 -17.41 -2.46 11.49
CA VAL A 258 -17.75 -2.34 12.91
C VAL A 258 -17.18 -1.03 13.45
N PRO A 259 -17.87 -0.26 14.30
CA PRO A 259 -17.31 0.95 14.88
C PRO A 259 -16.08 0.66 15.76
N VAL A 260 -15.13 1.59 15.79
CA VAL A 260 -14.03 1.64 16.76
C VAL A 260 -14.56 2.27 18.04
N GLN A 261 -14.71 1.50 19.12
CA GLN A 261 -15.35 1.93 20.39
C GLN A 261 -14.73 1.29 21.63
#